data_AF-A0AAW0YII3-F1
#
_entry.id   AF-A0AAW0YII3-F1
#
_cell.length_a   1.000
_cell.length_b   1.000
_cell.length_c   1.000
_cell.angle_alpha   90.00
_cell.angle_beta   90.00
_cell.angle_gamma   90.00
#
_symmetry.space_group_name_H-M   'P 1'
#
loop_
_entity.id
_entity.type
_entity.pdbx_description
1 polymer ?
#
loop_
_entity_poly.entity_id
_entity_poly.type
_entity_poly.pdbx_seq_one_letter_code
_entity_poly.pdbx_strand_id
1 'polypeptide(L)'
;MVQLLLDFLGDISARRTERYPLLQQCLIDNKLIEPHDSGQQDPVELLYRLFQFFDTRSSQVSLSSLFQYKTAAATVCSLCSAGGQLRNTRQSETVLTVYPEQLRYQAVSFDVSDLIATALRRENPIQSFCRSCCRSSHSITNDRFTSMGSMFAINIVWSIENFDNGPPQLKRCDFAIASTIELGANGDLPDRTQAELAGVVCKVGCTALDGHYAAAIQEGGNWWMTDNDQVTPVRNLQAFFEKGRLPVLLVYTVTTGDDRSPPSMLQPTQSRALAVEVSQTAQTKLSEEERYFMVMERYRNVRWSDPTVVEPLVSALSTETRLSSDHLENFCAILKRDPPLPGINKKNVDCGSGVKIRRETLYDRFAHPTAWWTSTICEIIGTIAKNMIETRDADRIERGLSNECFVRAIPLLSTLAPTTGLEVIESFCGTDGTWRTKRQCGVVYPDGSHHFFTMAVFGPDKLVVTYDGAGGLYGSGFIEKFRERLRSRLKWELEAGIASEADCCGWLVSPNNPGMRDRIGWIAQEDTFSCGSLASAAMVLLCQGIKPSAEALLQVSGRAESRKITPSDRQCLDLRHSMLGLFLSWAGANVRSDSRDHWTKHDAVECLIRQIMPYRERLDYA
;
A
#
# COMPACT_ATOMS: atom_id res chain seq x y z
N MET A 1 -4.89 -1.35 4.19
CA MET A 1 -5.91 -1.99 3.33
C MET A 1 -5.32 -3.07 2.41
N VAL A 2 -4.28 -2.77 1.60
CA VAL A 2 -3.65 -3.80 0.73
C VAL A 2 -3.12 -4.96 1.56
N GLN A 3 -2.40 -4.71 2.64
CA GLN A 3 -1.96 -5.77 3.56
C GLN A 3 -3.11 -6.56 4.19
N LEU A 4 -4.23 -5.90 4.58
CA LEU A 4 -5.42 -6.60 5.09
C LEU A 4 -6.07 -7.51 4.03
N LEU A 5 -6.02 -7.12 2.76
CA LEU A 5 -6.46 -7.96 1.64
C LEU A 5 -5.47 -9.10 1.38
N LEU A 6 -4.17 -8.89 1.53
CA LEU A 6 -3.16 -9.94 1.44
C LEU A 6 -3.24 -10.93 2.61
N ASP A 7 -3.52 -10.45 3.83
CA ASP A 7 -3.75 -11.28 5.01
C ASP A 7 -5.03 -12.09 4.83
N PHE A 8 -6.12 -11.45 4.39
CA PHE A 8 -7.37 -12.11 4.02
C PHE A 8 -7.14 -13.19 2.95
N LEU A 9 -6.40 -12.89 1.88
CA LEU A 9 -6.06 -13.87 0.84
C LEU A 9 -5.18 -14.99 1.39
N GLY A 10 -4.18 -14.67 2.21
CA GLY A 10 -3.29 -15.64 2.83
C GLY A 10 -4.02 -16.61 3.76
N ASP A 11 -4.98 -16.10 4.52
CA ASP A 11 -5.82 -16.91 5.41
C ASP A 11 -6.89 -17.69 4.65
N ILE A 12 -7.44 -17.17 3.54
CA ILE A 12 -8.25 -17.96 2.59
C ILE A 12 -7.42 -19.13 2.06
N SER A 13 -6.20 -18.87 1.58
CA SER A 13 -5.29 -19.90 1.08
C SER A 13 -4.88 -20.89 2.17
N ALA A 14 -4.77 -20.43 3.43
CA ALA A 14 -4.51 -21.27 4.60
C ALA A 14 -5.77 -21.94 5.19
N ARG A 15 -6.95 -21.71 4.58
CA ARG A 15 -8.26 -22.25 4.98
C ARG A 15 -8.64 -21.92 6.42
N ARG A 16 -8.32 -20.72 6.89
CA ARG A 16 -8.65 -20.25 8.23
C ARG A 16 -9.98 -19.50 8.22
N THR A 17 -10.84 -19.81 9.18
CA THR A 17 -12.09 -19.09 9.42
C THR A 17 -11.84 -17.95 10.40
N GLU A 18 -11.29 -16.85 9.91
CA GLU A 18 -11.11 -15.63 10.72
C GLU A 18 -12.15 -14.57 10.36
N ARG A 19 -12.52 -13.75 11.36
CA ARG A 19 -13.37 -12.58 11.16
C ARG A 19 -12.47 -11.39 10.84
N TYR A 20 -12.78 -10.64 9.78
CA TYR A 20 -12.05 -9.44 9.39
C TYR A 20 -12.88 -8.16 9.58
N PRO A 21 -13.25 -7.79 10.82
CA PRO A 21 -14.03 -6.57 11.06
C PRO A 21 -13.28 -5.31 10.59
N LEU A 22 -11.95 -5.32 10.65
CA LEU A 22 -11.10 -4.24 10.16
C LEU A 22 -11.07 -4.14 8.63
N LEU A 23 -11.27 -5.25 7.90
CA LEU A 23 -11.34 -5.22 6.44
C LEU A 23 -12.57 -4.47 5.99
N GLN A 24 -13.72 -4.73 6.61
CA GLN A 24 -14.95 -4.00 6.29
C GLN A 24 -14.79 -2.49 6.56
N GLN A 25 -14.24 -2.11 7.72
CA GLN A 25 -13.97 -0.70 8.01
C GLN A 25 -13.02 -0.08 6.98
N CYS A 26 -11.96 -0.78 6.59
CA CYS A 26 -11.04 -0.29 5.56
C CYS A 26 -11.72 -0.11 4.19
N LEU A 27 -12.61 -1.03 3.79
CA LEU A 27 -13.37 -0.89 2.55
C LEU A 27 -14.29 0.34 2.61
N ILE A 28 -14.88 0.64 3.77
CA ILE A 28 -15.70 1.86 3.99
C ILE A 28 -14.82 3.12 3.92
N ASP A 29 -13.70 3.15 4.64
CA ASP A 29 -12.81 4.32 4.72
C ASP A 29 -12.22 4.68 3.34
N ASN A 30 -12.02 3.67 2.49
CA ASN A 30 -11.53 3.83 1.12
C ASN A 30 -12.66 4.02 0.08
N LYS A 31 -13.91 4.19 0.53
CA LYS A 31 -15.10 4.39 -0.31
C LYS A 31 -15.33 3.27 -1.33
N LEU A 32 -14.93 2.05 -0.98
CA LEU A 32 -15.15 0.86 -1.81
C LEU A 32 -16.51 0.23 -1.52
N ILE A 33 -16.93 0.27 -0.27
CA ILE A 33 -18.29 -0.10 0.14
C ILE A 33 -18.91 1.03 0.94
N GLU A 34 -20.23 1.11 0.93
CA GLU A 34 -20.98 2.03 1.79
C GLU A 34 -21.09 1.50 3.24
N PRO A 35 -21.31 2.38 4.24
CA PRO A 35 -21.47 1.98 5.65
C PRO A 35 -22.62 0.99 5.89
N HIS A 36 -22.61 0.31 7.05
CA HIS A 36 -23.55 -0.77 7.42
C HIS A 36 -25.05 -0.45 7.26
N ASP A 37 -25.44 0.83 7.33
CA ASP A 37 -26.85 1.25 7.24
C ASP A 37 -27.36 1.45 5.79
N SER A 38 -26.52 1.20 4.78
CA SER A 38 -26.82 1.51 3.37
C SER A 38 -27.48 0.36 2.59
N GLY A 39 -27.63 -0.82 3.18
CA GLY A 39 -28.20 -2.00 2.54
C GLY A 39 -27.18 -2.90 1.83
N GLN A 40 -27.67 -3.89 1.06
CA GLN A 40 -26.85 -4.83 0.30
C GLN A 40 -26.19 -4.14 -0.89
N GLN A 41 -24.94 -4.50 -1.18
CA GLN A 41 -24.17 -3.92 -2.28
C GLN A 41 -23.87 -4.94 -3.37
N ASP A 42 -23.81 -4.45 -4.61
CA ASP A 42 -23.57 -5.27 -5.79
C ASP A 42 -22.08 -5.72 -5.85
N PRO A 43 -21.79 -7.04 -5.92
CA PRO A 43 -20.41 -7.53 -6.04
C PRO A 43 -19.69 -7.03 -7.30
N VAL A 44 -20.41 -6.73 -8.39
CA VAL A 44 -19.82 -6.20 -9.62
C VAL A 44 -19.43 -4.74 -9.45
N GLU A 45 -20.23 -3.96 -8.73
CA GLU A 45 -19.87 -2.58 -8.38
C GLU A 45 -18.61 -2.55 -7.50
N LEU A 46 -18.54 -3.43 -6.50
CA LEU A 46 -17.34 -3.58 -5.68
C LEU A 46 -16.13 -3.97 -6.54
N LEU A 47 -16.29 -4.87 -7.51
CA LEU A 47 -15.23 -5.26 -8.43
C LEU A 47 -14.70 -4.06 -9.25
N TYR A 48 -15.59 -3.23 -9.78
CA TYR A 48 -15.20 -2.00 -10.49
C TYR A 48 -14.46 -1.01 -9.59
N ARG A 49 -14.96 -0.79 -8.37
CA ARG A 49 -14.30 0.07 -7.38
C ARG A 49 -12.93 -0.46 -7.00
N LEU A 50 -12.76 -1.79 -6.90
CA LEU A 50 -11.48 -2.44 -6.68
C LEU A 50 -10.52 -2.25 -7.87
N PHE A 51 -10.99 -2.41 -9.11
CA PHE A 51 -10.18 -2.10 -10.29
C PHE A 51 -9.62 -0.68 -10.24
N GLN A 52 -10.49 0.31 -10.04
CA GLN A 52 -10.08 1.71 -9.94
C GLN A 52 -9.11 1.95 -8.77
N PHE A 53 -9.38 1.34 -7.62
CA PHE A 53 -8.55 1.49 -6.42
C PHE A 53 -7.13 0.98 -6.63
N PHE A 54 -6.98 -0.19 -7.25
CA PHE A 54 -5.68 -0.83 -7.47
C PHE A 54 -4.94 -0.22 -8.66
N ASP A 55 -5.64 0.10 -9.74
CA ASP A 55 -5.06 0.72 -10.93
C ASP A 55 -4.48 2.10 -10.65
N THR A 56 -5.09 2.87 -9.74
CA THR A 56 -4.59 4.19 -9.34
C THR A 56 -3.36 4.13 -8.42
N ARG A 57 -3.08 2.96 -7.83
CA ARG A 57 -1.99 2.77 -6.85
C ARG A 57 -0.86 1.88 -7.32
N SER A 58 -1.06 1.09 -8.37
CA SER A 58 -0.05 0.23 -8.99
C SER A 58 0.55 0.90 -10.23
N SER A 59 1.88 1.03 -10.28
CA SER A 59 2.60 1.63 -11.41
C SER A 59 3.04 0.61 -12.47
N GLN A 60 2.93 -0.70 -12.21
CA GLN A 60 3.54 -1.74 -13.05
C GLN A 60 2.53 -2.66 -13.76
N VAL A 61 1.45 -3.07 -13.08
CA VAL A 61 0.38 -3.88 -13.68
C VAL A 61 -0.96 -3.39 -13.16
N SER A 62 -1.84 -3.03 -14.09
CA SER A 62 -3.21 -2.66 -13.78
C SER A 62 -4.03 -3.92 -13.53
N LEU A 63 -4.75 -3.99 -12.41
CA LEU A 63 -5.66 -5.09 -12.09
C LEU A 63 -6.74 -5.22 -13.19
N SER A 64 -7.25 -4.09 -13.70
CA SER A 64 -8.22 -4.13 -14.79
C SER A 64 -7.65 -4.74 -16.07
N SER A 65 -6.33 -4.64 -16.32
CA SER A 65 -5.70 -5.26 -17.49
C SER A 65 -5.82 -6.78 -17.52
N LEU A 66 -5.93 -7.45 -16.35
CA LEU A 66 -6.15 -8.90 -16.28
C LEU A 66 -7.52 -9.30 -16.83
N PHE A 67 -8.52 -8.45 -16.67
CA PHE A 67 -9.90 -8.69 -17.07
C PHE A 67 -10.26 -7.98 -18.39
N GLN A 68 -9.35 -7.15 -18.90
CA GLN A 68 -9.63 -6.28 -20.03
C GLN A 68 -9.79 -7.09 -21.33
N TYR A 69 -10.88 -6.86 -22.05
CA TYR A 69 -11.07 -7.33 -23.42
C TYR A 69 -11.33 -6.16 -24.35
N LYS A 70 -11.03 -6.37 -25.63
CA LYS A 70 -11.31 -5.39 -26.69
C LYS A 70 -12.17 -6.02 -27.76
N THR A 71 -13.14 -5.26 -28.23
CA THR A 71 -13.99 -5.67 -29.35
C THR A 71 -13.78 -4.78 -30.57
N ALA A 72 -14.10 -5.34 -31.74
CA ALA A 72 -14.27 -4.60 -32.99
C ALA A 72 -15.72 -4.73 -33.45
N ALA A 73 -16.33 -3.62 -33.84
CA ALA A 73 -17.73 -3.54 -34.20
C ALA A 73 -17.90 -3.57 -35.73
N ALA A 74 -18.75 -4.48 -36.20
CA ALA A 74 -19.22 -4.50 -37.59
C ALA A 74 -20.71 -4.20 -37.64
N THR A 75 -21.07 -3.02 -38.16
CA THR A 75 -22.48 -2.60 -38.31
C THR A 75 -22.97 -2.90 -39.73
N VAL A 76 -24.09 -3.61 -39.85
CA VAL A 76 -24.72 -3.98 -41.11
C VAL A 76 -26.20 -3.59 -41.14
N CYS A 77 -26.74 -3.35 -42.33
CA CYS A 77 -28.18 -3.14 -42.54
C CYS A 77 -28.95 -4.46 -42.31
N SER A 78 -30.02 -4.46 -41.51
CA SER A 78 -30.80 -5.67 -41.23
C SER A 78 -31.56 -6.23 -42.44
N LEU A 79 -31.78 -5.43 -43.49
CA LEU A 79 -32.55 -5.85 -44.69
C LEU A 79 -31.69 -6.38 -45.85
N CYS A 80 -30.49 -5.85 -46.03
CA CYS A 80 -29.64 -6.19 -47.19
C CYS A 80 -28.24 -6.66 -46.81
N SER A 81 -27.90 -6.64 -45.52
CA SER A 81 -26.58 -6.99 -44.97
C SER A 81 -25.41 -6.17 -45.51
N ALA A 82 -25.65 -5.20 -46.39
CA ALA A 82 -24.63 -4.29 -46.91
C ALA A 82 -24.30 -3.19 -45.89
N GLY A 83 -23.03 -2.80 -45.82
CA GLY A 83 -22.56 -1.67 -45.00
C GLY A 83 -21.45 -1.95 -43.98
N GLY A 84 -20.86 -3.15 -43.94
CA GLY A 84 -19.83 -3.52 -42.97
C GLY A 84 -18.47 -2.86 -43.23
N GLN A 85 -18.33 -1.55 -43.05
CA GLN A 85 -17.02 -1.02 -42.67
C GLN A 85 -16.81 -1.41 -41.20
N LEU A 86 -15.81 -2.25 -40.95
CA LEU A 86 -15.25 -2.44 -39.61
C LEU A 86 -14.84 -1.06 -39.08
N ARG A 87 -15.67 -0.48 -38.23
CA ARG A 87 -15.21 0.62 -37.41
C ARG A 87 -14.45 -0.03 -36.29
N ASN A 88 -13.14 0.17 -36.26
CA ASN A 88 -12.32 -0.10 -35.10
C ASN A 88 -12.68 0.87 -33.97
N THR A 89 -13.92 0.83 -33.48
CA THR A 89 -14.27 1.31 -32.16
C THR A 89 -13.68 0.31 -31.19
N ARG A 90 -12.42 0.55 -30.79
CA ARG A 90 -11.75 -0.21 -29.73
C ARG A 90 -12.41 0.14 -28.41
N GLN A 91 -13.58 -0.46 -28.14
CA GLN A 91 -14.17 -0.42 -26.81
C GLN A 91 -13.36 -1.39 -25.96
N SER A 92 -12.77 -0.84 -24.90
CA SER A 92 -11.95 -1.58 -23.94
C SER A 92 -12.79 -1.71 -22.68
N GLU A 93 -13.19 -2.92 -22.36
CA GLU A 93 -14.11 -3.23 -21.26
C GLU A 93 -13.48 -4.31 -20.37
N THR A 94 -13.97 -4.42 -19.13
CA THR A 94 -13.41 -5.35 -18.12
C THR A 94 -14.41 -6.41 -17.68
N VAL A 95 -15.71 -6.19 -17.89
CA VAL A 95 -16.76 -7.13 -17.53
C VAL A 95 -17.83 -7.12 -18.60
N LEU A 96 -18.12 -8.28 -19.19
CA LEU A 96 -19.21 -8.42 -20.16
C LEU A 96 -20.53 -8.55 -19.41
N THR A 97 -21.52 -7.72 -19.74
CA THR A 97 -22.84 -7.81 -19.12
C THR A 97 -23.80 -8.60 -20.02
N VAL A 98 -24.48 -9.58 -19.46
CA VAL A 98 -25.45 -10.45 -20.16
C VAL A 98 -26.82 -10.42 -19.47
N TYR A 99 -27.86 -10.64 -20.26
CA TYR A 99 -29.25 -10.58 -19.81
C TYR A 99 -29.99 -11.87 -20.21
N PRO A 100 -30.15 -12.85 -19.30
CA PRO A 100 -30.79 -14.13 -19.61
C PRO A 100 -32.19 -14.02 -20.24
N GLU A 101 -32.95 -12.97 -19.88
CA GLU A 101 -34.30 -12.77 -20.41
C GLU A 101 -34.33 -12.56 -21.94
N GLN A 102 -33.27 -12.03 -22.54
CA GLN A 102 -33.22 -11.76 -23.98
C GLN A 102 -33.36 -13.03 -24.83
N LEU A 103 -32.92 -14.18 -24.30
CA LEU A 103 -32.98 -15.48 -24.96
C LEU A 103 -34.16 -16.35 -24.52
N ARG A 104 -34.87 -15.97 -23.46
CA ARG A 104 -35.96 -16.77 -22.86
C ARG A 104 -37.06 -17.16 -23.85
N TYR A 105 -37.32 -16.32 -24.85
CA TYR A 105 -38.36 -16.54 -25.86
C TYR A 105 -37.82 -17.13 -27.17
N GLN A 106 -36.51 -17.29 -27.29
CA GLN A 106 -35.83 -17.67 -28.54
C GLN A 106 -35.37 -19.14 -28.54
N ALA A 107 -35.06 -19.71 -27.37
CA ALA A 107 -34.57 -21.09 -27.25
C ALA A 107 -35.20 -21.83 -26.06
N VAL A 108 -35.44 -23.14 -26.23
CA VAL A 108 -35.95 -24.04 -25.17
C VAL A 108 -34.88 -24.30 -24.09
N SER A 109 -33.61 -24.26 -24.47
CA SER A 109 -32.43 -24.34 -23.61
C SER A 109 -31.30 -23.56 -24.26
N PHE A 110 -30.54 -22.81 -23.49
CA PHE A 110 -29.37 -22.07 -23.95
C PHE A 110 -28.29 -22.08 -22.88
N ASP A 111 -27.07 -21.72 -23.25
CA ASP A 111 -25.92 -21.68 -22.35
C ASP A 111 -25.27 -20.29 -22.26
N VAL A 112 -24.17 -20.20 -21.51
CA VAL A 112 -23.39 -18.96 -21.38
C VAL A 112 -22.81 -18.47 -22.71
N SER A 113 -22.46 -19.37 -23.63
CA SER A 113 -21.95 -19.01 -24.96
C SER A 113 -23.02 -18.30 -25.78
N ASP A 114 -24.26 -18.78 -25.72
CA ASP A 114 -25.41 -18.11 -26.36
C ASP A 114 -25.64 -16.70 -25.79
N LEU A 115 -25.49 -16.55 -24.47
CA LEU A 115 -25.59 -15.25 -23.79
C LEU A 115 -24.48 -14.29 -24.21
N ILE A 116 -23.24 -14.78 -24.36
CA ILE A 116 -22.11 -13.99 -24.86
C ILE A 116 -22.39 -13.52 -26.30
N ALA A 117 -22.82 -14.45 -27.17
CA ALA A 117 -23.13 -14.13 -28.57
C ALA A 117 -24.25 -13.07 -28.67
N THR A 118 -25.24 -13.14 -27.78
CA THR A 118 -26.33 -12.16 -27.70
C THR A 118 -25.83 -10.80 -27.21
N ALA A 119 -24.98 -10.76 -26.18
CA ALA A 119 -24.42 -9.51 -25.67
C ALA A 119 -23.51 -8.79 -26.69
N LEU A 120 -22.81 -9.55 -27.53
CA LEU A 120 -22.01 -9.02 -28.63
C LEU A 120 -22.85 -8.57 -29.84
N ARG A 121 -24.15 -8.85 -29.86
CA ARG A 121 -25.06 -8.47 -30.96
C ARG A 121 -26.03 -7.39 -30.51
N ARG A 122 -25.85 -6.17 -31.03
CA ARG A 122 -26.67 -5.01 -30.70
C ARG A 122 -27.53 -4.58 -31.90
N GLU A 123 -28.85 -4.59 -31.75
CA GLU A 123 -29.74 -3.98 -32.73
C GLU A 123 -29.98 -2.51 -32.39
N ASN A 124 -29.71 -1.62 -33.34
CA ASN A 124 -29.95 -0.19 -33.14
C ASN A 124 -31.45 0.08 -33.15
N PRO A 125 -32.02 0.63 -32.06
CA PRO A 125 -33.46 0.85 -31.95
C PRO A 125 -33.95 1.95 -32.90
N ILE A 126 -33.04 2.82 -33.35
CA ILE A 126 -33.34 3.91 -34.29
C ILE A 126 -33.16 3.40 -35.72
N GLN A 127 -34.21 3.53 -36.53
CA GLN A 127 -34.11 3.26 -37.96
C GLN A 127 -33.21 4.31 -38.63
N SER A 128 -32.31 3.83 -39.47
CA SER A 128 -31.41 4.66 -40.26
C SER A 128 -31.59 4.35 -41.75
N PHE A 129 -31.38 5.36 -42.59
CA PHE A 129 -31.46 5.18 -44.03
C PHE A 129 -30.21 4.44 -44.54
N CYS A 130 -30.38 3.23 -45.07
CA CYS A 130 -29.29 2.45 -45.64
C CYS A 130 -28.94 2.95 -47.04
N ARG A 131 -27.68 3.36 -47.25
CA ARG A 131 -27.19 3.84 -48.54
C ARG A 131 -27.09 2.77 -49.63
N SER A 132 -27.04 1.49 -49.25
CA SER A 132 -26.88 0.38 -50.21
C SER A 132 -28.21 -0.13 -50.76
N CYS A 133 -29.26 -0.25 -49.93
CA CYS A 133 -30.58 -0.70 -50.37
C CYS A 133 -31.62 0.42 -50.47
N CYS A 134 -31.25 1.66 -50.12
CA CYS A 134 -32.09 2.85 -50.16
C CYS A 134 -33.40 2.74 -49.35
N ARG A 135 -33.39 1.94 -48.28
CA ARG A 135 -34.53 1.74 -47.37
C ARG A 135 -34.17 2.15 -45.95
N SER A 136 -35.16 2.63 -45.20
CA SER A 136 -35.04 2.78 -43.75
C SER A 136 -35.07 1.41 -43.10
N SER A 137 -34.04 1.10 -42.32
CA SER A 137 -33.97 -0.16 -41.57
C SER A 137 -33.26 0.05 -40.24
N HIS A 138 -33.46 -0.89 -39.33
CA HIS A 138 -32.57 -1.06 -38.20
C HIS A 138 -31.19 -1.48 -38.71
N SER A 139 -30.15 -1.16 -37.94
CA SER A 139 -28.81 -1.67 -38.19
C SER A 139 -28.42 -2.61 -37.06
N ILE A 140 -27.74 -3.69 -37.41
CA ILE A 140 -27.26 -4.70 -36.48
C ILE A 140 -25.76 -4.50 -36.36
N THR A 141 -25.28 -4.30 -35.14
CA THR A 141 -23.87 -4.26 -34.81
C THR A 141 -23.48 -5.59 -34.20
N ASN A 142 -22.50 -6.25 -34.80
CA ASN A 142 -21.89 -7.45 -34.25
C ASN A 142 -20.50 -7.08 -33.79
N ASP A 143 -20.29 -7.14 -32.48
CA ASP A 143 -19.00 -6.99 -31.85
C ASP A 143 -18.27 -8.33 -31.87
N ARG A 144 -16.95 -8.26 -32.08
CA ARG A 144 -16.07 -9.43 -32.12
C ARG A 144 -14.89 -9.21 -31.19
N PHE A 145 -14.53 -10.21 -30.40
CA PHE A 145 -13.33 -10.11 -29.59
C PHE A 145 -12.08 -9.99 -30.47
N THR A 146 -11.17 -9.10 -30.09
CA THR A 146 -9.90 -8.85 -30.79
C THR A 146 -8.69 -9.04 -29.90
N SER A 147 -8.86 -8.83 -28.58
CA SER A 147 -7.86 -9.15 -27.58
C SER A 147 -8.54 -9.42 -26.25
N MET A 148 -7.87 -10.17 -25.38
CA MET A 148 -8.40 -10.59 -24.09
C MET A 148 -7.28 -10.66 -23.05
N GLY A 149 -7.61 -10.30 -21.80
CA GLY A 149 -6.75 -10.53 -20.65
C GLY A 149 -6.72 -12.00 -20.24
N SER A 150 -5.95 -12.31 -19.20
CA SER A 150 -5.84 -13.66 -18.65
C SER A 150 -7.09 -14.12 -17.90
N MET A 151 -7.99 -13.20 -17.57
CA MET A 151 -9.26 -13.45 -16.89
C MET A 151 -10.42 -12.87 -17.72
N PHE A 152 -11.59 -13.47 -17.59
CA PHE A 152 -12.82 -13.01 -18.21
C PHE A 152 -13.96 -13.01 -17.22
N ALA A 153 -14.54 -11.84 -16.98
CA ALA A 153 -15.66 -11.66 -16.07
C ALA A 153 -16.97 -11.43 -16.84
N ILE A 154 -18.02 -12.14 -16.43
CA ILE A 154 -19.37 -12.00 -16.97
C ILE A 154 -20.32 -11.59 -15.85
N ASN A 155 -20.91 -10.41 -15.96
CA ASN A 155 -21.99 -9.92 -15.10
C ASN A 155 -23.33 -10.41 -15.64
N ILE A 156 -24.11 -11.11 -14.81
CA ILE A 156 -25.44 -11.60 -15.17
C ILE A 156 -26.48 -10.70 -14.51
N VAL A 157 -27.22 -9.95 -15.32
CA VAL A 157 -28.26 -9.05 -14.84
C VAL A 157 -29.62 -9.71 -15.00
N TRP A 158 -30.26 -9.95 -13.86
CA TRP A 158 -31.61 -10.52 -13.78
C TRP A 158 -32.66 -9.43 -13.89
N SER A 159 -33.69 -9.68 -14.70
CA SER A 159 -34.84 -8.79 -14.79
C SER A 159 -35.72 -8.88 -13.55
N ILE A 160 -36.41 -7.78 -13.25
CA ILE A 160 -37.29 -7.66 -12.09
C ILE A 160 -38.74 -7.79 -12.55
N GLU A 161 -39.51 -8.63 -11.87
CA GLU A 161 -40.95 -8.76 -12.01
C GLU A 161 -41.64 -8.05 -10.84
N ASN A 162 -42.48 -7.05 -11.16
CA ASN A 162 -43.25 -6.32 -10.19
C ASN A 162 -44.63 -6.97 -10.01
N PHE A 163 -45.00 -7.23 -8.77
CA PHE A 163 -46.32 -7.75 -8.42
C PHE A 163 -47.13 -6.65 -7.73
N ASP A 164 -48.42 -6.53 -8.05
CA ASP A 164 -49.29 -5.44 -7.57
C ASP A 164 -49.34 -5.29 -6.04
N ASN A 165 -49.03 -6.35 -5.27
CA ASN A 165 -49.05 -6.37 -3.80
C ASN A 165 -47.86 -7.13 -3.16
N GLY A 166 -46.69 -7.18 -3.83
CA GLY A 166 -45.53 -7.93 -3.32
C GLY A 166 -44.19 -7.25 -3.60
N PRO A 167 -43.12 -7.63 -2.88
CA PRO A 167 -41.78 -7.14 -3.18
C PRO A 167 -41.35 -7.56 -4.59
N PRO A 168 -40.61 -6.71 -5.31
CA PRO A 168 -40.08 -7.04 -6.64
C PRO A 168 -39.28 -8.34 -6.59
N GLN A 169 -39.59 -9.28 -7.50
CA GLN A 169 -38.90 -10.57 -7.58
C GLN A 169 -37.99 -10.66 -8.80
N LEU A 170 -36.94 -11.46 -8.69
CA LEU A 170 -36.06 -11.73 -9.81
C LEU A 170 -36.71 -12.76 -10.74
N LYS A 171 -36.86 -12.38 -12.01
CA LYS A 171 -37.43 -13.24 -13.05
C LYS A 171 -36.44 -14.34 -13.41
N ARG A 172 -36.68 -15.55 -12.88
CA ARG A 172 -35.82 -16.71 -13.12
C ARG A 172 -35.87 -17.16 -14.57
N CYS A 173 -34.71 -17.54 -15.08
CA CYS A 173 -34.48 -18.09 -16.41
C CYS A 173 -33.31 -19.06 -16.30
N ASP A 174 -33.57 -20.34 -16.58
CA ASP A 174 -32.54 -21.38 -16.46
C ASP A 174 -31.67 -21.39 -17.72
N PHE A 175 -30.36 -21.51 -17.53
CA PHE A 175 -29.39 -21.68 -18.60
C PHE A 175 -28.20 -22.50 -18.08
N ALA A 176 -27.50 -23.17 -18.99
CA ALA A 176 -26.34 -23.97 -18.64
C ALA A 176 -25.09 -23.09 -18.48
N ILE A 177 -24.35 -23.31 -17.40
CA ILE A 177 -23.01 -22.71 -17.21
C ILE A 177 -21.98 -23.76 -17.60
N ALA A 178 -21.35 -23.55 -18.76
CA ALA A 178 -20.31 -24.44 -19.25
C ALA A 178 -19.02 -24.26 -18.42
N SER A 179 -18.35 -25.38 -18.11
CA SER A 179 -17.04 -25.34 -17.44
C SER A 179 -15.95 -24.77 -18.33
N THR A 180 -16.12 -24.88 -19.64
CA THR A 180 -15.19 -24.39 -20.66
C THR A 180 -15.99 -23.73 -21.77
N ILE A 181 -15.56 -22.56 -22.23
CA ILE A 181 -16.16 -21.85 -23.36
C ILE A 181 -15.10 -21.58 -24.44
N GLU A 182 -15.51 -21.70 -25.70
CA GLU A 182 -14.67 -21.35 -26.85
C GLU A 182 -14.91 -19.91 -27.24
N LEU A 183 -13.92 -19.05 -27.01
CA LEU A 183 -14.03 -17.62 -27.27
C LEU A 183 -13.63 -17.25 -28.71
N GLY A 184 -12.82 -18.11 -29.34
CA GLY A 184 -12.44 -17.98 -30.75
C GLY A 184 -13.63 -17.96 -31.71
N ALA A 185 -14.71 -18.69 -31.38
CA ALA A 185 -15.93 -18.72 -32.19
C ALA A 185 -16.63 -17.36 -32.32
N ASN A 186 -16.34 -16.42 -31.41
CA ASN A 186 -17.01 -15.12 -31.29
C ASN A 186 -16.09 -13.93 -31.65
N GLY A 187 -14.94 -14.17 -32.30
CA GLY A 187 -14.04 -13.07 -32.65
C GLY A 187 -12.88 -13.41 -33.57
N ASP A 188 -11.95 -12.47 -33.68
CA ASP A 188 -10.68 -12.61 -34.41
C ASP A 188 -9.55 -13.09 -33.46
N LEU A 189 -9.92 -13.72 -32.35
CA LEU A 189 -8.99 -14.36 -31.42
C LEU A 189 -8.39 -15.62 -32.06
N PRO A 190 -7.21 -16.10 -31.63
CA PRO A 190 -6.69 -17.38 -32.07
C PRO A 190 -7.73 -18.50 -31.89
N ASP A 191 -7.90 -19.37 -32.89
CA ASP A 191 -8.91 -20.46 -32.93
C ASP A 191 -8.89 -21.38 -31.69
N ARG A 192 -7.79 -21.37 -30.94
CA ARG A 192 -7.59 -22.16 -29.72
C ARG A 192 -7.82 -21.40 -28.42
N THR A 193 -8.44 -20.21 -28.47
CA THR A 193 -8.69 -19.43 -27.26
C THR A 193 -9.86 -20.02 -26.49
N GLN A 194 -9.56 -20.65 -25.35
CA GLN A 194 -10.51 -21.28 -24.46
C GLN A 194 -10.50 -20.58 -23.11
N ALA A 195 -11.66 -20.52 -22.46
CA ALA A 195 -11.76 -20.04 -21.09
C ALA A 195 -12.40 -21.09 -20.19
N GLU A 196 -11.75 -21.35 -19.06
CA GLU A 196 -12.16 -22.33 -18.06
C GLU A 196 -12.74 -21.62 -16.84
N LEU A 197 -13.89 -22.08 -16.35
CA LEU A 197 -14.61 -21.44 -15.24
C LEU A 197 -13.81 -21.61 -13.94
N ALA A 198 -13.33 -20.50 -13.39
CA ALA A 198 -12.55 -20.46 -12.15
C ALA A 198 -13.41 -20.16 -10.92
N GLY A 199 -14.48 -19.38 -11.08
CA GLY A 199 -15.31 -18.96 -9.96
C GLY A 199 -16.69 -18.45 -10.37
N VAL A 200 -17.60 -18.51 -9.40
CA VAL A 200 -19.00 -18.09 -9.54
C VAL A 200 -19.42 -17.37 -8.26
N VAL A 201 -20.13 -16.26 -8.40
CA VAL A 201 -20.85 -15.60 -7.31
C VAL A 201 -22.33 -15.68 -7.61
N CYS A 202 -23.11 -16.11 -6.63
CA CYS A 202 -24.55 -16.19 -6.71
C CYS A 202 -25.23 -15.34 -5.64
N LYS A 203 -26.35 -14.72 -5.99
CA LYS A 203 -27.33 -14.23 -5.03
C LYS A 203 -28.19 -15.39 -4.56
N VAL A 204 -28.34 -15.52 -3.24
CA VAL A 204 -29.26 -16.43 -2.57
C VAL A 204 -30.47 -15.62 -2.14
N GLY A 205 -31.65 -16.00 -2.63
CA GLY A 205 -32.90 -15.25 -2.44
C GLY A 205 -33.63 -15.00 -3.76
N CYS A 206 -34.94 -14.72 -3.69
CA CYS A 206 -35.79 -14.50 -4.87
C CYS A 206 -36.26 -13.05 -5.04
N THR A 207 -36.02 -12.17 -4.07
CA THR A 207 -36.40 -10.76 -4.14
C THR A 207 -35.24 -9.91 -4.67
N ALA A 208 -35.56 -8.79 -5.30
CA ALA A 208 -34.56 -7.85 -5.78
C ALA A 208 -33.85 -7.08 -4.63
N LEU A 209 -34.54 -6.92 -3.49
CA LEU A 209 -34.13 -6.06 -2.37
C LEU A 209 -33.50 -6.81 -1.19
N ASP A 210 -33.62 -8.14 -1.12
CA ASP A 210 -33.18 -8.94 0.03
C ASP A 210 -32.48 -10.24 -0.42
N GLY A 211 -31.70 -10.85 0.46
CA GLY A 211 -30.90 -12.06 0.21
C GLY A 211 -29.48 -12.00 0.76
N HIS A 212 -28.60 -12.87 0.29
CA HIS A 212 -27.17 -12.78 0.57
C HIS A 212 -26.37 -13.33 -0.60
N TYR A 213 -25.04 -13.18 -0.56
CA TYR A 213 -24.16 -13.71 -1.61
C TYR A 213 -23.41 -14.95 -1.11
N ALA A 214 -23.32 -15.95 -1.98
CA ALA A 214 -22.48 -17.11 -1.80
C ALA A 214 -21.62 -17.28 -3.06
N ALA A 215 -20.39 -17.75 -2.89
CA ALA A 215 -19.48 -17.98 -4.01
C ALA A 215 -19.08 -19.46 -4.10
N ALA A 216 -18.73 -19.90 -5.30
CA ALA A 216 -18.09 -21.18 -5.57
C ALA A 216 -16.78 -20.93 -6.31
N ILE A 217 -15.69 -21.55 -5.87
CA ILE A 217 -14.35 -21.38 -6.43
C ILE A 217 -13.77 -22.75 -6.75
N GLN A 218 -13.07 -22.87 -7.88
CA GLN A 218 -12.37 -24.08 -8.25
C GLN A 218 -10.91 -24.03 -7.75
N GLU A 219 -10.53 -24.96 -6.89
CA GLU A 219 -9.16 -25.07 -6.37
C GLU A 219 -8.70 -26.54 -6.38
N GLY A 220 -7.55 -26.81 -7.02
CA GLY A 220 -6.98 -28.16 -7.10
C GLY A 220 -7.91 -29.18 -7.77
N GLY A 221 -8.67 -28.74 -8.79
CA GLY A 221 -9.65 -29.56 -9.51
C GLY A 221 -10.96 -29.81 -8.74
N ASN A 222 -11.12 -29.26 -7.53
CA ASN A 222 -12.30 -29.42 -6.70
C ASN A 222 -13.06 -28.11 -6.56
N TRP A 223 -14.39 -28.17 -6.45
CA TRP A 223 -15.22 -27.01 -6.19
C TRP A 223 -15.46 -26.81 -4.70
N TRP A 224 -15.30 -25.57 -4.24
CA TRP A 224 -15.52 -25.15 -2.86
C TRP A 224 -16.55 -24.04 -2.83
N MET A 225 -17.55 -24.17 -1.98
CA MET A 225 -18.56 -23.14 -1.72
C MET A 225 -18.15 -22.36 -0.48
N THR A 226 -18.23 -21.04 -0.57
CA THR A 226 -18.11 -20.10 0.55
C THR A 226 -19.44 -19.37 0.71
N ASP A 227 -20.10 -19.57 1.85
CA ASP A 227 -21.33 -18.89 2.25
C ASP A 227 -21.09 -18.26 3.63
N ASN A 228 -20.74 -16.97 3.64
CA ASN A 228 -20.29 -16.25 4.83
C ASN A 228 -19.15 -16.97 5.58
N ASP A 229 -19.41 -17.49 6.78
CA ASP A 229 -18.46 -18.20 7.64
C ASP A 229 -18.32 -19.70 7.29
N GLN A 230 -19.14 -20.21 6.36
CA GLN A 230 -19.17 -21.63 6.01
C GLN A 230 -18.41 -21.90 4.72
N VAL A 231 -17.45 -22.83 4.78
CA VAL A 231 -16.73 -23.36 3.62
C VAL A 231 -17.05 -24.84 3.47
N THR A 232 -17.67 -25.24 2.36
CA THR A 232 -18.07 -26.63 2.12
C THR A 232 -17.66 -27.11 0.73
N PRO A 233 -17.17 -28.35 0.60
CA PRO A 233 -16.90 -28.92 -0.72
C PRO A 233 -18.20 -29.11 -1.51
N VAL A 234 -18.14 -28.81 -2.80
CA VAL A 234 -19.26 -29.01 -3.74
C VAL A 234 -18.93 -30.18 -4.66
N ARG A 235 -19.81 -31.19 -4.68
CA ARG A 235 -19.58 -32.41 -5.49
C ARG A 235 -19.52 -32.11 -6.98
N ASN A 236 -20.34 -31.18 -7.46
CA ASN A 236 -20.34 -30.66 -8.82
C ASN A 236 -20.97 -29.27 -8.82
N LEU A 237 -20.66 -28.46 -9.84
CA LEU A 237 -21.15 -27.09 -9.92
C LEU A 237 -22.70 -27.02 -10.01
N GLN A 238 -23.36 -28.02 -10.60
CA GLN A 238 -24.82 -28.05 -10.70
C GLN A 238 -25.49 -28.04 -9.31
N ALA A 239 -24.95 -28.81 -8.36
CA ALA A 239 -25.44 -28.87 -6.99
C ALA A 239 -25.31 -27.53 -6.24
N PHE A 240 -24.42 -26.64 -6.69
CA PHE A 240 -24.32 -25.29 -6.14
C PHE A 240 -25.56 -24.44 -6.51
N PHE A 241 -26.17 -24.65 -7.69
CA PHE A 241 -27.32 -23.86 -8.14
C PHE A 241 -28.67 -24.35 -7.59
N GLU A 242 -28.78 -25.61 -7.16
CA GLU A 242 -30.03 -26.27 -6.73
C GLU A 242 -30.78 -25.59 -5.56
N LYS A 243 -30.11 -24.75 -4.75
CA LYS A 243 -30.72 -24.05 -3.60
C LYS A 243 -31.29 -22.68 -3.94
N GLY A 244 -31.77 -22.48 -5.17
CA GLY A 244 -32.32 -21.20 -5.62
C GLY A 244 -31.28 -20.08 -5.68
N ARG A 245 -30.03 -20.46 -5.98
CA ARG A 245 -28.90 -19.54 -6.12
C ARG A 245 -28.86 -19.03 -7.56
N LEU A 246 -28.91 -17.72 -7.71
CA LEU A 246 -28.92 -17.06 -9.01
C LEU A 246 -27.52 -16.51 -9.30
N PRO A 247 -26.82 -16.99 -10.34
CA PRO A 247 -25.49 -16.48 -10.69
C PRO A 247 -25.55 -15.00 -11.06
N VAL A 248 -24.67 -14.19 -10.49
CA VAL A 248 -24.55 -12.75 -10.74
C VAL A 248 -23.20 -12.38 -11.35
N LEU A 249 -22.15 -13.15 -11.05
CA LEU A 249 -20.83 -12.97 -11.62
C LEU A 249 -20.20 -14.33 -11.92
N LEU A 250 -19.75 -14.52 -13.17
CA LEU A 250 -18.92 -15.65 -13.58
C LEU A 250 -17.50 -15.15 -13.83
N VAL A 251 -16.50 -15.92 -13.43
CA VAL A 251 -15.09 -15.63 -13.70
C VAL A 251 -14.44 -16.83 -14.36
N TYR A 252 -13.86 -16.62 -15.53
CA TYR A 252 -13.11 -17.63 -16.28
C TYR A 252 -11.63 -17.25 -16.38
N THR A 253 -10.76 -18.25 -16.39
CA THR A 253 -9.34 -18.12 -16.74
C THR A 253 -9.18 -18.39 -18.23
N VAL A 254 -8.48 -17.51 -18.95
CA VAL A 254 -8.33 -17.59 -20.41
C VAL A 254 -6.97 -18.20 -20.78
N THR A 255 -6.97 -19.14 -21.71
CA THR A 255 -5.77 -19.76 -22.29
C THR A 255 -5.76 -19.56 -23.80
N THR A 256 -4.60 -19.18 -24.38
CA THR A 256 -4.43 -19.00 -25.83
C THR A 256 -3.43 -20.04 -26.35
N GLY A 257 -3.78 -20.71 -27.44
CA GLY A 257 -3.08 -21.93 -27.90
C GLY A 257 -1.64 -21.78 -28.43
N ASP A 258 -1.02 -20.61 -28.33
CA ASP A 258 0.43 -20.41 -28.54
C ASP A 258 1.26 -20.71 -27.28
N ASP A 259 0.61 -20.86 -26.12
CA ASP A 259 1.25 -21.35 -24.90
C ASP A 259 0.92 -22.83 -24.70
N ARG A 260 1.80 -23.72 -25.17
CA ARG A 260 1.88 -25.12 -24.66
C ARG A 260 2.59 -25.19 -23.32
N SER A 261 2.34 -24.19 -22.49
CA SER A 261 2.40 -24.30 -21.04
C SER A 261 0.99 -23.90 -20.59
N PRO A 262 0.24 -24.71 -19.80
CA PRO A 262 -0.78 -24.07 -18.98
C PRO A 262 -0.07 -22.92 -18.23
N PRO A 263 -0.72 -21.76 -17.98
CA PRO A 263 -0.20 -20.86 -16.96
C PRO A 263 -0.14 -21.71 -15.69
N SER A 264 1.06 -22.18 -15.36
CA SER A 264 1.30 -23.01 -14.19
C SER A 264 1.22 -22.09 -12.99
N MET A 265 -0.01 -21.74 -12.62
CA MET A 265 -0.27 -21.03 -11.38
C MET A 265 -0.22 -21.97 -10.17
N LEU A 266 -0.19 -23.29 -10.37
CA LEU A 266 -0.07 -24.27 -9.28
C LEU A 266 0.69 -25.53 -9.72
N GLN A 267 2.03 -25.48 -9.69
CA GLN A 267 2.98 -26.45 -9.08
C GLN A 267 4.31 -26.67 -9.87
N PRO A 268 5.46 -26.95 -9.21
CA PRO A 268 5.77 -26.91 -7.79
C PRO A 268 6.73 -25.76 -7.47
N THR A 269 6.18 -24.63 -7.03
CA THR A 269 6.90 -23.59 -6.27
C THR A 269 7.56 -24.16 -5.02
N GLN A 270 7.11 -25.33 -4.55
CA GLN A 270 7.72 -26.07 -3.45
C GLN A 270 9.23 -26.27 -3.64
N SER A 271 9.75 -26.63 -4.81
CA SER A 271 11.20 -26.94 -4.92
C SER A 271 12.12 -25.71 -4.85
N ARG A 272 11.62 -24.51 -5.21
CA ARG A 272 12.38 -23.25 -5.15
C ARG A 272 12.17 -22.51 -3.83
N ALA A 273 10.95 -22.51 -3.31
CA ALA A 273 10.65 -22.04 -1.96
C ALA A 273 11.34 -22.90 -0.89
N LEU A 274 11.43 -24.22 -1.09
CA LEU A 274 12.19 -25.13 -0.22
C LEU A 274 13.67 -24.76 -0.17
N ALA A 275 14.29 -24.29 -1.25
CA ALA A 275 15.72 -23.93 -1.23
C ALA A 275 15.97 -22.64 -0.40
N VAL A 276 15.09 -21.64 -0.53
CA VAL A 276 15.12 -20.45 0.33
C VAL A 276 14.75 -20.77 1.78
N GLU A 277 13.72 -21.60 2.01
CA GLU A 277 13.37 -22.08 3.34
C GLU A 277 14.52 -22.88 3.95
N VAL A 278 15.18 -23.79 3.24
CA VAL A 278 16.32 -24.58 3.73
C VAL A 278 17.53 -23.69 4.03
N SER A 279 17.85 -22.71 3.17
CA SER A 279 18.94 -21.75 3.39
C SER A 279 18.68 -20.82 4.59
N GLN A 280 17.44 -20.34 4.75
CA GLN A 280 17.05 -19.46 5.87
C GLN A 280 16.75 -20.22 7.18
N THR A 281 16.39 -21.51 7.11
CA THR A 281 16.25 -22.42 8.27
C THR A 281 17.62 -22.92 8.75
N ALA A 282 18.64 -22.97 7.87
CA ALA A 282 20.01 -23.19 8.32
C ALA A 282 20.48 -22.05 9.26
N GLN A 283 20.03 -20.82 9.04
CA GLN A 283 20.35 -19.69 9.93
C GLN A 283 19.68 -19.75 11.30
N THR A 284 18.51 -20.39 11.45
CA THR A 284 17.86 -20.57 12.78
C THR A 284 18.57 -21.60 13.65
N LYS A 285 19.39 -22.48 13.06
CA LYS A 285 20.19 -23.48 13.77
C LYS A 285 21.58 -22.99 14.20
N LEU A 286 22.01 -21.81 13.75
CA LEU A 286 23.28 -21.22 14.18
C LEU A 286 23.24 -20.88 15.68
N SER A 287 24.33 -21.16 16.38
CA SER A 287 24.57 -20.67 17.73
C SER A 287 24.57 -19.14 17.77
N GLU A 288 24.35 -18.56 18.95
CA GLU A 288 24.32 -17.10 19.10
C GLU A 288 25.65 -16.46 18.68
N GLU A 289 26.78 -17.09 19.03
CA GLU A 289 28.14 -16.66 18.66
C GLU A 289 28.38 -16.65 17.15
N GLU A 290 27.93 -17.68 16.43
CA GLU A 290 28.03 -17.75 14.97
C GLU A 290 27.20 -16.63 14.32
N ARG A 291 26.00 -16.35 14.84
CA ARG A 291 25.18 -15.24 14.34
C ARG A 291 25.84 -13.88 14.57
N TYR A 292 26.43 -13.67 15.76
CA TYR A 292 27.20 -12.44 16.02
C TYR A 292 28.34 -12.28 15.03
N PHE A 293 29.10 -13.36 14.80
CA PHE A 293 30.22 -13.34 13.88
C PHE A 293 29.79 -12.95 12.47
N MET A 294 28.77 -13.62 11.92
CA MET A 294 28.28 -13.35 10.57
C MET A 294 27.70 -11.94 10.41
N VAL A 295 26.95 -11.45 11.39
CA VAL A 295 26.41 -10.09 11.38
C VAL A 295 27.55 -9.08 11.38
N MET A 296 28.54 -9.25 12.25
CA MET A 296 29.67 -8.32 12.35
C MET A 296 30.58 -8.36 11.12
N GLU A 297 30.74 -9.52 10.48
CA GLU A 297 31.46 -9.64 9.21
C GLU A 297 30.82 -8.78 8.13
N ARG A 298 29.49 -8.88 7.94
CA ARG A 298 28.78 -8.04 6.98
C ARG A 298 28.73 -6.58 7.37
N TYR A 299 28.56 -6.30 8.65
CA TYR A 299 28.51 -4.93 9.15
C TYR A 299 29.81 -4.16 8.90
N ARG A 300 30.96 -4.86 8.91
CA ARG A 300 32.26 -4.27 8.52
C ARG A 300 32.38 -3.95 7.04
N ASN A 301 31.63 -4.65 6.19
CA ASN A 301 31.62 -4.43 4.74
C ASN A 301 30.72 -3.27 4.32
N VAL A 302 29.81 -2.83 5.21
CA VAL A 302 29.01 -1.62 4.99
C VAL A 302 29.94 -0.43 4.84
N ARG A 303 29.79 0.31 3.74
CA ARG A 303 30.58 1.52 3.48
C ARG A 303 30.09 2.67 4.35
N TRP A 304 30.97 3.19 5.19
CA TRP A 304 30.70 4.32 6.08
C TRP A 304 31.47 5.56 5.62
N SER A 305 30.83 6.72 5.70
CA SER A 305 31.48 8.02 5.59
C SER A 305 32.27 8.29 6.87
N ASP A 306 33.46 8.89 6.73
CA ASP A 306 34.27 9.32 7.87
C ASP A 306 33.62 10.56 8.50
N PRO A 307 33.26 10.53 9.80
CA PRO A 307 32.63 11.67 10.48
C PRO A 307 33.54 12.89 10.60
N THR A 308 34.85 12.75 10.37
CA THR A 308 35.80 13.87 10.28
C THR A 308 35.78 14.57 8.91
N VAL A 309 35.26 13.89 7.88
CA VAL A 309 35.12 14.41 6.51
C VAL A 309 33.70 14.89 6.25
N VAL A 310 32.70 14.18 6.76
CA VAL A 310 31.28 14.54 6.69
C VAL A 310 30.77 14.81 8.09
N GLU A 311 30.53 16.09 8.40
CA GLU A 311 30.06 16.48 9.73
C GLU A 311 28.66 15.92 10.02
N PRO A 312 28.45 15.29 11.20
CA PRO A 312 27.13 14.86 11.64
C PRO A 312 26.12 16.01 11.70
N LEU A 313 24.98 15.88 11.01
CA LEU A 313 23.88 16.86 11.11
C LEU A 313 23.21 16.84 12.49
N VAL A 314 23.39 15.77 13.26
CA VAL A 314 22.83 15.63 14.61
C VAL A 314 23.92 15.13 15.52
N SER A 315 24.23 15.91 16.56
CA SER A 315 25.18 15.58 17.61
C SER A 315 24.82 16.32 18.90
N ALA A 316 25.20 15.77 20.05
CA ALA A 316 25.06 16.41 21.36
C ALA A 316 25.97 17.64 21.51
N LEU A 317 27.06 17.72 20.73
CA LEU A 317 28.02 18.83 20.76
C LEU A 317 27.93 19.76 19.55
N SER A 318 27.06 19.45 18.58
CA SER A 318 26.74 20.39 17.51
C SER A 318 26.05 21.61 18.12
N THR A 319 26.82 22.65 18.36
CA THR A 319 26.29 23.96 18.78
C THR A 319 25.52 24.61 17.64
N GLU A 320 25.85 24.24 16.40
CA GLU A 320 25.24 24.77 15.22
C GLU A 320 23.81 24.28 15.11
N THR A 321 23.48 22.99 15.01
CA THR A 321 22.08 22.54 14.78
C THR A 321 21.14 22.67 15.98
N ARG A 322 21.65 23.15 17.12
CA ARG A 322 20.97 23.14 18.41
C ARG A 322 20.08 24.38 18.59
N LEU A 323 18.79 24.18 18.81
CA LEU A 323 17.93 25.24 19.33
C LEU A 323 18.34 25.60 20.77
N SER A 324 18.53 26.90 21.03
CA SER A 324 18.64 27.39 22.41
C SER A 324 17.33 27.16 23.16
N SER A 325 17.41 27.01 24.48
CA SER A 325 16.20 26.92 25.32
C SER A 325 15.30 28.14 25.12
N ASP A 326 15.88 29.33 24.99
CA ASP A 326 15.17 30.58 24.72
C ASP A 326 14.39 30.53 23.39
N HIS A 327 14.90 29.86 22.35
CA HIS A 327 14.18 29.71 21.08
C HIS A 327 12.95 28.80 21.22
N LEU A 328 13.06 27.71 21.98
CA LEU A 328 11.94 26.83 22.28
C LEU A 328 10.90 27.53 23.16
N GLU A 329 11.34 28.32 24.14
CA GLU A 329 10.46 29.13 24.98
C GLU A 329 9.73 30.20 24.16
N ASN A 330 10.41 30.86 23.23
CA ASN A 330 9.81 31.82 22.30
C ASN A 330 8.79 31.15 21.36
N PHE A 331 9.10 29.96 20.84
CA PHE A 331 8.16 29.17 20.04
C PHE A 331 6.91 28.77 20.85
N CYS A 332 7.11 28.32 22.09
CA CYS A 332 6.04 28.04 23.04
C CYS A 332 5.21 29.29 23.39
N ALA A 333 5.83 30.46 23.50
CA ALA A 333 5.15 31.73 23.73
C ALA A 333 4.27 32.13 22.52
N ILE A 334 4.74 31.88 21.30
CA ILE A 334 3.95 32.06 20.07
C ILE A 334 2.71 31.17 20.08
N LEU A 335 2.86 29.89 20.46
CA LEU A 335 1.73 28.97 20.61
C LEU A 335 0.73 29.47 21.67
N LYS A 336 1.16 30.22 22.67
CA LYS A 336 0.31 30.75 23.77
C LYS A 336 -0.34 32.11 23.49
N ARG A 337 -0.10 32.77 22.35
CA ARG A 337 -0.57 34.13 22.08
C ARG A 337 -2.10 34.26 21.91
N ASP A 338 -2.70 35.36 22.37
CA ASP A 338 -4.10 35.74 22.08
C ASP A 338 -4.15 37.17 21.48
N PRO A 339 -4.83 37.41 20.35
CA PRO A 339 -5.45 36.41 19.47
C PRO A 339 -4.43 35.42 18.88
N PRO A 340 -4.83 34.15 18.63
CA PRO A 340 -3.96 33.18 18.00
C PRO A 340 -3.67 33.58 16.54
N LEU A 341 -2.57 33.07 15.99
CA LEU A 341 -2.23 33.27 14.57
C LEU A 341 -3.28 32.59 13.66
N PRO A 342 -3.56 33.12 12.46
CA PRO A 342 -4.43 32.46 11.50
C PRO A 342 -3.98 31.02 11.22
N GLY A 343 -4.92 30.06 11.20
CA GLY A 343 -4.62 28.62 11.09
C GLY A 343 -4.39 27.90 12.43
N ILE A 344 -4.28 28.64 13.55
CA ILE A 344 -4.27 28.10 14.92
C ILE A 344 -5.58 28.54 15.58
N ASN A 345 -6.46 27.59 15.93
CA ASN A 345 -7.72 27.92 16.59
C ASN A 345 -7.46 28.28 18.07
N LYS A 346 -8.30 29.14 18.66
CA LYS A 346 -8.24 29.60 20.07
C LYS A 346 -8.14 28.47 21.11
N LYS A 347 -8.54 27.24 20.77
CA LYS A 347 -8.53 26.08 21.69
C LYS A 347 -7.72 24.88 21.19
N ASN A 348 -7.54 24.71 19.87
CA ASN A 348 -6.95 23.51 19.29
C ASN A 348 -6.01 23.83 18.12
N VAL A 349 -4.97 23.01 17.95
CA VAL A 349 -4.19 22.89 16.72
C VAL A 349 -4.79 21.74 15.91
N ASP A 350 -5.15 22.01 14.65
CA ASP A 350 -5.51 20.98 13.68
C ASP A 350 -4.20 20.37 13.16
N CYS A 351 -4.05 19.05 13.25
CA CYS A 351 -2.80 18.35 12.95
C CYS A 351 -2.82 17.69 11.56
N GLY A 352 -3.82 18.02 10.74
CA GLY A 352 -4.19 17.17 9.60
C GLY A 352 -4.86 15.88 10.11
N SER A 353 -5.34 15.05 9.17
CA SER A 353 -6.05 13.77 9.45
C SER A 353 -7.32 13.85 10.33
N GLY A 354 -7.79 15.05 10.69
CA GLY A 354 -8.95 15.27 11.57
C GLY A 354 -8.63 15.26 13.06
N VAL A 355 -7.35 15.13 13.43
CA VAL A 355 -6.90 15.12 14.82
C VAL A 355 -6.72 16.54 15.34
N LYS A 356 -7.48 16.89 16.38
CA LYS A 356 -7.44 18.21 17.05
C LYS A 356 -6.81 18.09 18.43
N ILE A 357 -5.74 18.84 18.67
CA ILE A 357 -5.00 18.77 19.93
C ILE A 357 -5.10 20.12 20.64
N ARG A 358 -5.45 20.07 21.93
CA ARG A 358 -5.56 21.30 22.73
C ARG A 358 -4.21 22.00 22.77
N ARG A 359 -4.26 23.32 22.63
CA ARG A 359 -3.06 24.18 22.59
C ARG A 359 -2.25 24.10 23.89
N GLU A 360 -2.90 24.02 25.03
CA GLU A 360 -2.23 23.81 26.32
C GLU A 360 -1.56 22.44 26.39
N THR A 361 -2.26 21.39 25.95
CA THR A 361 -1.71 20.03 25.88
C THR A 361 -0.51 19.95 24.96
N LEU A 362 -0.50 20.70 23.86
CA LEU A 362 0.65 20.79 22.97
C LEU A 362 1.85 21.44 23.66
N TYR A 363 1.63 22.53 24.39
CA TYR A 363 2.67 23.18 25.18
C TYR A 363 3.23 22.25 26.26
N ASP A 364 2.36 21.64 27.06
CA ASP A 364 2.76 20.71 28.12
C ASP A 364 3.51 19.52 27.55
N ARG A 365 3.11 19.05 26.36
CA ARG A 365 3.85 18.05 25.59
C ARG A 365 5.22 18.59 25.23
N PHE A 366 5.36 19.67 24.44
CA PHE A 366 6.67 20.25 24.04
C PHE A 366 7.62 20.52 25.22
N ALA A 367 7.10 20.92 26.37
CA ALA A 367 7.87 21.14 27.59
C ALA A 367 8.37 19.83 28.25
N HIS A 368 7.72 18.69 27.99
CA HIS A 368 8.08 17.40 28.55
C HIS A 368 9.33 16.80 27.88
N PRO A 369 10.23 16.10 28.59
CA PRO A 369 11.42 15.47 28.01
C PRO A 369 11.14 14.54 26.82
N THR A 370 10.01 13.82 26.84
CA THR A 370 9.58 12.84 25.82
C THR A 370 8.71 13.42 24.68
N ALA A 371 8.45 14.74 24.70
CA ALA A 371 7.43 15.43 23.89
C ALA A 371 7.34 15.02 22.42
N TRP A 372 8.49 15.09 21.76
CA TRP A 372 8.63 15.27 20.33
C TRP A 372 8.39 13.98 19.54
N TRP A 373 8.13 12.90 20.28
CA TRP A 373 7.94 11.55 19.76
C TRP A 373 6.50 11.09 19.68
N THR A 374 5.57 11.90 20.19
CA THR A 374 4.17 11.64 19.88
C THR A 374 3.96 12.00 18.40
N SER A 375 3.38 11.11 17.58
CA SER A 375 3.06 11.34 16.15
C SER A 375 2.45 12.73 15.91
N THR A 376 1.61 13.13 16.88
CA THR A 376 1.16 14.47 17.18
C THR A 376 2.14 15.61 16.88
N ILE A 377 3.39 15.59 17.36
CA ILE A 377 4.30 16.74 17.22
C ILE A 377 4.85 16.85 15.79
N CYS A 378 5.20 15.72 15.15
CA CYS A 378 5.59 15.70 13.74
C CYS A 378 4.42 16.16 12.83
N GLU A 379 3.21 15.68 13.10
CA GLU A 379 1.97 16.09 12.41
C GLU A 379 1.66 17.58 12.61
N ILE A 380 1.82 18.08 13.84
CA ILE A 380 1.59 19.48 14.19
C ILE A 380 2.60 20.40 13.51
N ILE A 381 3.89 20.09 13.55
CA ILE A 381 4.88 20.95 12.87
C ILE A 381 4.69 20.84 11.35
N GLY A 382 4.36 19.66 10.83
CA GLY A 382 3.95 19.46 9.43
C GLY A 382 2.73 20.30 9.05
N THR A 383 1.75 20.43 9.94
CA THR A 383 0.54 21.23 9.70
C THR A 383 0.79 22.73 9.88
N ILE A 384 1.64 23.13 10.82
CA ILE A 384 2.10 24.52 10.93
C ILE A 384 2.83 24.91 9.65
N ALA A 385 3.74 24.06 9.14
CA ALA A 385 4.42 24.29 7.88
C ALA A 385 3.44 24.33 6.70
N LYS A 386 2.52 23.37 6.60
CA LYS A 386 1.49 23.29 5.56
C LYS A 386 0.56 24.52 5.57
N ASN A 387 0.07 24.95 6.74
CA ASN A 387 -0.80 26.11 6.87
C ASN A 387 -0.06 27.42 6.56
N MET A 388 1.21 27.53 6.94
CA MET A 388 2.06 28.67 6.55
C MET A 388 2.30 28.72 5.03
N ILE A 389 2.20 27.58 4.34
CA ILE A 389 2.30 27.46 2.87
C ILE A 389 0.93 27.69 2.20
N GLU A 390 -0.17 27.16 2.73
CA GLU A 390 -1.53 27.29 2.15
C GLU A 390 -2.12 28.69 2.31
N THR A 391 -1.77 29.40 3.38
CA THR A 391 -2.12 30.83 3.55
C THR A 391 -1.34 31.76 2.63
N ARG A 392 -0.39 31.22 1.86
CA ARG A 392 0.50 32.00 1.00
C ARG A 392 0.12 32.06 -0.48
N ASP A 393 -0.74 31.20 -1.02
CA ASP A 393 -1.14 31.31 -2.44
C ASP A 393 -2.28 30.36 -2.85
N ALA A 394 -3.54 30.83 -2.75
CA ALA A 394 -4.65 30.21 -3.48
C ALA A 394 -4.61 30.52 -5.00
N ASP A 395 -3.88 31.57 -5.40
CA ASP A 395 -3.88 32.07 -6.79
C ASP A 395 -2.57 31.84 -7.59
N ARG A 396 -1.45 31.42 -6.97
CA ARG A 396 -0.18 31.13 -7.71
C ARG A 396 0.14 29.67 -7.95
N ILE A 397 -0.73 28.73 -7.57
CA ILE A 397 -0.53 27.29 -7.83
C ILE A 397 -0.43 26.98 -9.34
N GLU A 398 -0.83 27.90 -10.23
CA GLU A 398 -0.62 27.76 -11.67
C GLU A 398 0.80 28.08 -12.19
N ARG A 399 1.71 28.70 -11.42
CA ARG A 399 3.05 29.05 -11.95
C ARG A 399 4.18 28.94 -10.93
N GLY A 400 4.94 27.84 -11.02
CA GLY A 400 6.40 27.94 -11.01
C GLY A 400 7.20 27.63 -9.74
N LEU A 401 6.65 26.95 -8.73
CA LEU A 401 7.48 26.29 -7.71
C LEU A 401 7.64 24.81 -8.08
N SER A 402 8.85 24.42 -8.48
CA SER A 402 9.14 23.06 -8.93
C SER A 402 8.89 22.05 -7.80
N ASN A 403 8.06 21.04 -8.09
CA ASN A 403 7.77 19.88 -7.23
C ASN A 403 9.01 19.14 -6.67
N GLU A 404 10.23 19.40 -7.16
CA GLU A 404 11.46 18.70 -6.72
C GLU A 404 11.83 18.92 -5.25
N CYS A 405 11.71 20.13 -4.70
CA CYS A 405 12.00 20.35 -3.27
C CYS A 405 10.96 19.69 -2.36
N PHE A 406 9.72 19.53 -2.82
CA PHE A 406 8.65 18.85 -2.07
C PHE A 406 8.84 17.32 -2.09
N VAL A 407 9.27 16.77 -3.24
CA VAL A 407 9.49 15.32 -3.44
C VAL A 407 10.74 14.80 -2.70
N ARG A 408 11.79 15.61 -2.51
CA ARG A 408 12.99 15.20 -1.73
C ARG A 408 12.78 15.15 -0.22
N ALA A 409 11.69 15.72 0.24
CA ALA A 409 11.51 16.17 1.62
C ALA A 409 10.50 15.26 2.37
N ILE A 410 9.57 14.65 1.63
CA ILE A 410 8.69 13.57 2.08
C ILE A 410 9.46 12.33 2.60
N PRO A 411 10.55 11.84 1.95
CA PRO A 411 11.28 10.67 2.42
C PRO A 411 11.78 10.86 3.86
N LEU A 412 12.44 11.98 4.19
CA LEU A 412 12.98 12.21 5.53
C LEU A 412 11.89 12.32 6.61
N LEU A 413 10.79 13.03 6.32
CA LEU A 413 9.66 13.15 7.24
C LEU A 413 8.87 11.85 7.40
N SER A 414 8.67 11.12 6.31
CA SER A 414 7.99 9.81 6.33
C SER A 414 8.84 8.74 7.03
N THR A 415 10.18 8.84 6.99
CA THR A 415 11.10 7.99 7.77
C THR A 415 11.22 8.37 9.24
N LEU A 416 10.91 9.64 9.59
CA LEU A 416 10.91 10.14 10.97
C LEU A 416 9.59 9.88 11.70
N ALA A 417 8.49 9.64 10.97
CA ALA A 417 7.26 9.14 11.56
C ALA A 417 7.52 7.72 12.09
N PRO A 418 7.36 7.45 13.40
CA PRO A 418 7.62 6.14 13.94
C PRO A 418 6.69 5.13 13.29
N THR A 419 7.25 4.14 12.62
CA THR A 419 6.45 3.08 12.02
C THR A 419 6.00 2.12 13.12
N THR A 420 4.69 1.97 13.27
CA THR A 420 4.07 1.10 14.28
C THR A 420 3.73 -0.26 13.70
N GLY A 421 3.86 -1.31 14.52
CA GLY A 421 3.22 -2.60 14.25
C GLY A 421 3.59 -3.29 12.93
N LEU A 422 2.56 -3.67 12.17
CA LEU A 422 2.64 -4.60 11.04
C LEU A 422 3.27 -4.03 9.75
N GLU A 423 3.21 -2.71 9.58
CA GLU A 423 3.53 -1.96 8.35
C GLU A 423 5.03 -1.70 8.15
N VAL A 424 5.85 -2.12 9.11
CA VAL A 424 7.28 -1.85 9.15
C VAL A 424 7.98 -2.45 7.92
N ILE A 425 7.71 -3.71 7.57
CA ILE A 425 8.36 -4.32 6.39
C ILE A 425 8.00 -3.63 5.08
N GLU A 426 6.75 -3.17 4.92
CA GLU A 426 6.34 -2.47 3.70
C GLU A 426 7.01 -1.08 3.62
N SER A 427 7.13 -0.41 4.75
CA SER A 427 7.80 0.91 4.85
C SER A 427 9.29 0.84 4.51
N PHE A 428 9.95 -0.26 4.88
CA PHE A 428 11.34 -0.51 4.47
C PHE A 428 11.40 -1.08 3.05
N CYS A 429 10.86 -2.26 2.81
CA CYS A 429 11.09 -3.02 1.58
C CYS A 429 10.33 -2.49 0.34
N GLY A 430 9.35 -1.61 0.50
CA GLY A 430 8.52 -1.14 -0.62
C GLY A 430 7.82 -2.31 -1.36
N THR A 431 7.53 -2.15 -2.64
CA THR A 431 6.81 -3.16 -3.45
C THR A 431 7.58 -3.66 -4.68
N ASP A 432 8.67 -3.00 -5.06
CA ASP A 432 9.37 -3.20 -6.35
C ASP A 432 10.72 -3.92 -6.23
N GLY A 433 11.08 -4.37 -5.03
CA GLY A 433 12.34 -5.08 -4.78
C GLY A 433 13.60 -4.19 -4.77
N THR A 434 13.48 -2.88 -5.05
CA THR A 434 14.64 -1.95 -5.16
C THR A 434 15.36 -1.72 -3.83
N TRP A 435 14.68 -2.01 -2.72
CA TRP A 435 15.23 -1.93 -1.36
C TRP A 435 16.53 -2.73 -1.18
N ARG A 436 16.74 -3.80 -1.95
CA ARG A 436 18.00 -4.59 -1.95
C ARG A 436 19.21 -3.85 -2.47
N THR A 437 19.01 -2.78 -3.22
CA THR A 437 20.10 -2.00 -3.80
C THR A 437 20.43 -0.77 -2.98
N LYS A 438 19.68 -0.51 -1.90
CA LYS A 438 19.71 0.74 -1.15
C LYS A 438 19.94 0.49 0.33
N ARG A 439 20.39 1.53 1.02
CA ARG A 439 20.29 1.63 2.48
C ARG A 439 18.96 2.26 2.82
N GLN A 440 18.27 1.69 3.78
CA GLN A 440 17.04 2.23 4.32
C GLN A 440 17.11 2.20 5.83
N CYS A 441 16.58 3.23 6.48
CA CYS A 441 16.54 3.32 7.93
C CYS A 441 15.25 4.03 8.37
N GLY A 442 14.77 3.68 9.55
CA GLY A 442 13.53 4.25 10.10
C GLY A 442 13.43 3.98 11.59
N VAL A 443 12.72 4.88 12.27
CA VAL A 443 12.44 4.75 13.70
C VAL A 443 11.24 3.82 13.87
N VAL A 444 11.38 2.80 14.71
CA VAL A 444 10.38 1.79 14.99
C VAL A 444 9.84 1.96 16.39
N TYR A 445 8.52 1.91 16.52
CA TYR A 445 7.80 1.87 17.79
C TYR A 445 7.11 0.51 17.95
N PRO A 446 7.64 -0.42 18.75
CA PRO A 446 7.02 -1.73 18.96
C PRO A 446 5.75 -1.56 19.78
N ASP A 447 4.62 -2.00 19.23
CA ASP A 447 3.30 -1.87 19.84
C ASP A 447 3.31 -2.22 21.33
N GLY A 448 2.88 -1.25 22.15
CA GLY A 448 2.71 -1.41 23.60
C GLY A 448 3.96 -1.21 24.46
N SER A 449 5.14 -0.93 23.89
CA SER A 449 6.40 -0.91 24.67
C SER A 449 6.87 0.46 25.18
N HIS A 450 6.20 1.58 24.82
CA HIS A 450 6.66 2.95 25.10
C HIS A 450 8.14 3.22 24.71
N HIS A 451 8.74 2.35 23.90
CA HIS A 451 10.16 2.31 23.59
C HIS A 451 10.38 2.49 22.10
N PHE A 452 11.54 3.03 21.73
CA PHE A 452 11.90 3.33 20.34
C PHE A 452 13.29 2.80 20.03
N PHE A 453 13.46 2.29 18.81
CA PHE A 453 14.77 1.95 18.26
C PHE A 453 14.79 2.24 16.77
N THR A 454 15.99 2.34 16.19
CA THR A 454 16.13 2.49 14.73
C THR A 454 16.47 1.16 14.10
N MET A 455 15.75 0.82 13.03
CA MET A 455 16.07 -0.33 12.20
C MET A 455 16.70 0.15 10.90
N ALA A 456 17.80 -0.48 10.51
CA ALA A 456 18.54 -0.20 9.30
C ALA A 456 18.59 -1.44 8.43
N VAL A 457 18.16 -1.32 7.18
CA VAL A 457 18.27 -2.34 6.13
C VAL A 457 19.40 -1.92 5.20
N PHE A 458 20.49 -2.68 5.22
CA PHE A 458 21.60 -2.58 4.27
C PHE A 458 21.35 -3.60 3.17
N GLY A 459 20.58 -3.18 2.16
CA GLY A 459 20.18 -4.05 1.06
C GLY A 459 21.35 -4.76 0.37
N PRO A 460 22.38 -4.02 -0.09
CA PRO A 460 23.53 -4.61 -0.78
C PRO A 460 24.28 -5.66 0.05
N ASP A 461 24.29 -5.49 1.38
CA ASP A 461 24.93 -6.38 2.33
C ASP A 461 23.98 -7.48 2.86
N LYS A 462 22.72 -7.48 2.41
CA LYS A 462 21.64 -8.36 2.88
C LYS A 462 21.59 -8.44 4.41
N LEU A 463 21.68 -7.28 5.06
CA LEU A 463 21.84 -7.17 6.50
C LEU A 463 20.80 -6.19 7.07
N VAL A 464 20.15 -6.60 8.16
CA VAL A 464 19.27 -5.75 8.97
C VAL A 464 19.89 -5.58 10.34
N VAL A 465 20.09 -4.34 10.77
CA VAL A 465 20.67 -3.99 12.09
C VAL A 465 19.72 -3.12 12.89
N THR A 466 19.63 -3.38 14.19
CA THR A 466 18.86 -2.59 15.15
C THR A 466 19.78 -1.75 16.03
N TYR A 467 19.49 -0.45 16.10
CA TYR A 467 20.11 0.51 17.00
C TYR A 467 19.14 0.81 18.15
N ASP A 468 19.27 0.01 19.20
CA ASP A 468 18.41 0.06 20.38
C ASP A 468 19.22 0.53 21.60
N GLY A 469 18.91 1.73 22.11
CA GLY A 469 19.54 2.28 23.31
C GLY A 469 19.28 1.45 24.57
N ALA A 470 18.14 0.76 24.66
CA ALA A 470 17.86 -0.18 25.75
C ALA A 470 18.57 -1.53 25.56
N GLY A 471 19.24 -1.74 24.41
CA GLY A 471 19.93 -2.98 24.10
C GLY A 471 19.02 -4.20 24.16
N GLY A 472 17.80 -4.13 23.61
CA GLY A 472 16.92 -5.28 23.49
C GLY A 472 16.14 -5.68 24.73
N LEU A 473 16.14 -4.85 25.78
CA LEU A 473 15.19 -5.00 26.91
C LEU A 473 13.74 -4.97 26.44
N TYR A 474 13.49 -4.29 25.32
CA TYR A 474 12.18 -4.18 24.68
C TYR A 474 12.27 -4.62 23.21
N GLY A 475 11.16 -5.04 22.63
CA GLY A 475 11.08 -5.32 21.18
C GLY A 475 11.76 -6.58 20.69
N SER A 476 12.29 -7.47 21.56
CA SER A 476 12.85 -8.77 21.14
C SER A 476 11.82 -9.62 20.38
N GLY A 477 10.59 -9.72 20.90
CA GLY A 477 9.48 -10.39 20.20
C GLY A 477 9.06 -9.69 18.91
N PHE A 478 9.27 -8.37 18.79
CA PHE A 478 9.06 -7.66 17.53
C PHE A 478 10.11 -8.05 16.49
N ILE A 479 11.38 -8.16 16.87
CA ILE A 479 12.47 -8.53 15.94
C ILE A 479 12.33 -9.97 15.45
N GLU A 480 11.84 -10.89 16.28
CA GLU A 480 11.52 -12.24 15.82
C GLU A 480 10.37 -12.25 14.80
N LYS A 481 9.29 -11.51 15.07
CA LYS A 481 8.19 -11.35 14.12
C LYS A 481 8.64 -10.67 12.82
N PHE A 482 9.51 -9.65 12.91
CA PHE A 482 10.09 -9.00 11.74
C PHE A 482 10.93 -9.99 10.93
N ARG A 483 11.75 -10.81 11.59
CA ARG A 483 12.55 -11.84 10.93
C ARG A 483 11.66 -12.84 10.19
N GLU A 484 10.61 -13.35 10.83
CA GLU A 484 9.65 -14.26 10.20
C GLU A 484 9.00 -13.64 8.96
N ARG A 485 8.54 -12.39 9.06
CA ARG A 485 7.93 -11.72 7.92
C ARG A 485 8.92 -11.35 6.83
N LEU A 486 10.16 -11.02 7.17
CA LEU A 486 11.21 -10.83 6.16
C LEU A 486 11.39 -12.12 5.35
N ARG A 487 11.33 -13.30 6.00
CA ARG A 487 11.34 -14.58 5.28
C ARG A 487 10.13 -14.72 4.36
N SER A 488 8.92 -14.48 4.87
CA SER A 488 7.70 -14.52 4.06
C SER A 488 7.77 -13.56 2.87
N ARG A 489 8.33 -12.36 3.08
CA ARG A 489 8.52 -11.36 2.04
C ARG A 489 9.52 -11.82 0.98
N LEU A 490 10.69 -12.32 1.38
CA LEU A 490 11.70 -12.84 0.45
C LEU A 490 11.19 -14.05 -0.34
N LYS A 491 10.39 -14.92 0.30
CA LYS A 491 9.71 -16.04 -0.36
C LYS A 491 8.72 -15.53 -1.39
N TRP A 492 7.82 -14.63 -1.00
CA TRP A 492 6.86 -14.03 -1.93
C TRP A 492 7.54 -13.34 -3.12
N GLU A 493 8.62 -12.58 -2.89
CA GLU A 493 9.34 -11.90 -3.98
C GLU A 493 10.02 -12.88 -4.95
N LEU A 494 10.50 -14.03 -4.46
CA LEU A 494 11.00 -15.10 -5.33
C LEU A 494 9.87 -15.73 -6.14
N GLU A 495 8.74 -16.02 -5.50
CA GLU A 495 7.57 -16.64 -6.13
C GLU A 495 6.92 -15.72 -7.17
N ALA A 496 6.94 -14.40 -6.92
CA ALA A 496 6.46 -13.36 -7.81
C ALA A 496 7.44 -12.99 -8.95
N GLY A 497 8.64 -13.60 -8.98
CA GLY A 497 9.67 -13.29 -9.99
C GLY A 497 10.28 -11.88 -9.86
N ILE A 498 10.08 -11.21 -8.72
CA ILE A 498 10.64 -9.88 -8.42
C ILE A 498 12.14 -9.98 -8.11
N ALA A 499 12.57 -11.11 -7.55
CA ALA A 499 13.94 -11.35 -7.13
C ALA A 499 14.40 -12.75 -7.48
N SER A 500 15.71 -12.93 -7.73
CA SER A 500 16.29 -14.25 -7.95
C SER A 500 16.49 -15.00 -6.62
N GLU A 501 16.73 -16.31 -6.69
CA GLU A 501 17.09 -17.11 -5.51
C GLU A 501 18.36 -16.58 -4.84
N ALA A 502 19.34 -16.15 -5.64
CA ALA A 502 20.54 -15.51 -5.14
C ALA A 502 20.21 -14.24 -4.35
N ASP A 503 19.23 -13.43 -4.76
CA ASP A 503 18.83 -12.20 -4.08
C ASP A 503 18.08 -12.45 -2.76
N CYS A 504 17.33 -13.55 -2.67
CA CYS A 504 16.54 -13.91 -1.50
C CYS A 504 17.29 -14.75 -0.45
N CYS A 505 18.43 -15.35 -0.84
CA CYS A 505 19.26 -16.15 0.04
C CYS A 505 20.25 -15.32 0.86
N GLY A 506 20.46 -15.77 2.10
CA GLY A 506 21.52 -15.29 2.97
C GLY A 506 21.22 -14.02 3.76
N TRP A 507 19.99 -13.51 3.85
CA TRP A 507 19.68 -12.33 4.66
C TRP A 507 19.98 -12.54 6.15
N LEU A 508 20.58 -11.55 6.81
CA LEU A 508 20.88 -11.58 8.25
C LEU A 508 20.11 -10.50 8.98
N VAL A 509 19.48 -10.85 10.10
CA VAL A 509 18.82 -9.89 11.01
C VAL A 509 19.54 -9.94 12.35
N SER A 510 20.15 -8.83 12.74
CA SER A 510 20.90 -8.73 13.99
C SER A 510 20.00 -9.07 15.19
N PRO A 511 20.46 -9.88 16.16
CA PRO A 511 19.76 -9.99 17.43
C PRO A 511 19.69 -8.62 18.12
N ASN A 512 18.54 -8.31 18.73
CA ASN A 512 18.38 -7.11 19.53
C ASN A 512 18.63 -7.45 21.00
N ASN A 513 19.86 -7.29 21.44
CA ASN A 513 20.29 -7.53 22.82
C ASN A 513 21.56 -6.71 23.14
N PRO A 514 22.02 -6.67 24.41
CA PRO A 514 23.17 -5.86 24.78
C PRO A 514 24.46 -6.31 24.11
N GLY A 515 24.62 -7.62 23.87
CA GLY A 515 25.79 -8.18 23.20
C GLY A 515 25.97 -7.67 21.77
N MET A 516 24.87 -7.55 21.01
CA MET A 516 24.93 -6.99 19.66
C MET A 516 25.18 -5.49 19.71
N ARG A 517 24.45 -4.76 20.56
CA ARG A 517 24.61 -3.30 20.76
C ARG A 517 26.08 -2.93 21.00
N ASP A 518 26.73 -3.62 21.94
CA ASP A 518 28.11 -3.34 22.32
C ASP A 518 29.09 -3.63 21.18
N ARG A 519 28.83 -4.66 20.36
CA ARG A 519 29.67 -5.03 19.20
C ARG A 519 29.54 -4.06 18.03
N ILE A 520 28.33 -3.55 17.74
CA ILE A 520 28.15 -2.52 16.71
C ILE A 520 28.66 -1.15 17.18
N GLY A 521 28.88 -0.98 18.49
CA GLY A 521 29.39 0.25 19.10
C GLY A 521 28.29 1.28 19.34
N TRP A 522 27.06 0.81 19.60
CA TRP A 522 25.91 1.66 19.89
C TRP A 522 25.85 2.03 21.38
N ILE A 523 25.31 3.21 21.66
CA ILE A 523 25.19 3.77 23.02
C ILE A 523 24.10 3.06 23.83
N ALA A 524 24.31 3.00 25.13
CA ALA A 524 23.32 2.48 26.08
C ALA A 524 22.62 3.66 26.75
N GLN A 525 21.29 3.66 26.82
CA GLN A 525 20.57 4.60 27.68
C GLN A 525 20.52 4.06 29.11
N GLU A 526 20.57 4.94 30.10
CA GLU A 526 20.29 4.61 31.51
C GLU A 526 18.93 5.14 31.97
N ASP A 527 18.44 6.20 31.32
CA ASP A 527 17.14 6.80 31.61
C ASP A 527 15.99 6.09 30.87
N THR A 528 14.75 6.45 31.23
CA THR A 528 13.53 5.85 30.67
C THR A 528 12.91 6.66 29.51
N PHE A 529 13.57 7.72 29.04
CA PHE A 529 12.96 8.71 28.14
C PHE A 529 13.79 9.07 26.90
N SER A 530 15.06 8.66 26.82
CA SER A 530 15.99 9.04 25.76
C SER A 530 15.93 8.12 24.54
N CYS A 531 15.26 6.96 24.62
CA CYS A 531 15.23 5.95 23.55
C CYS A 531 14.81 6.52 22.20
N GLY A 532 13.79 7.39 22.21
CA GLY A 532 13.40 8.15 21.03
C GLY A 532 14.59 8.94 20.50
N SER A 533 15.10 9.91 21.27
CA SER A 533 16.16 10.84 20.83
C SER A 533 17.35 10.13 20.21
N LEU A 534 17.76 9.02 20.82
CA LEU A 534 18.84 8.20 20.31
C LEU A 534 18.47 7.47 19.02
N ALA A 535 17.26 6.93 18.91
CA ALA A 535 16.78 6.31 17.67
C ALA A 535 16.76 7.30 16.49
N SER A 536 16.16 8.49 16.64
CA SER A 536 16.16 9.51 15.57
C SER A 536 17.56 9.91 15.14
N ALA A 537 18.44 10.16 16.11
CA ALA A 537 19.80 10.55 15.80
C ALA A 537 20.52 9.43 15.02
N ALA A 538 20.28 8.16 15.39
CA ALA A 538 20.75 7.01 14.62
C ALA A 538 20.26 7.05 13.17
N MET A 539 18.97 7.31 12.96
CA MET A 539 18.35 7.36 11.63
C MET A 539 18.99 8.44 10.76
N VAL A 540 19.16 9.65 11.30
CA VAL A 540 19.78 10.76 10.55
C VAL A 540 21.22 10.42 10.15
N LEU A 541 22.03 9.88 11.07
CA LEU A 541 23.40 9.46 10.76
C LEU A 541 23.44 8.36 9.69
N LEU A 542 22.53 7.38 9.76
CA LEU A 542 22.43 6.32 8.77
C LEU A 542 22.12 6.86 7.37
N CYS A 543 21.21 7.83 7.26
CA CYS A 543 20.90 8.54 6.02
C CYS A 543 22.13 9.27 5.46
N GLN A 544 22.95 9.89 6.32
CA GLN A 544 24.19 10.57 5.92
C GLN A 544 25.34 9.63 5.53
N GLY A 545 25.13 8.32 5.58
CA GLY A 545 26.24 7.39 5.37
C GLY A 545 27.15 7.22 6.60
N ILE A 546 26.87 7.89 7.72
CA ILE A 546 27.72 7.92 8.92
C ILE A 546 27.35 6.78 9.86
N LYS A 547 28.36 6.13 10.44
CA LYS A 547 28.13 5.07 11.43
C LYS A 547 27.54 5.66 12.71
N PRO A 548 26.33 5.23 13.14
CA PRO A 548 25.77 5.64 14.41
C PRO A 548 26.63 5.06 15.54
N SER A 549 27.46 5.91 16.11
CA SER A 549 28.42 5.54 17.15
C SER A 549 28.38 6.57 18.25
N ALA A 550 28.83 6.18 19.43
CA ALA A 550 29.00 7.12 20.53
C ALA A 550 29.92 8.29 20.13
N GLU A 551 30.94 8.06 19.32
CA GLU A 551 31.82 9.10 18.78
C GLU A 551 31.07 10.06 17.86
N ALA A 552 30.29 9.57 16.90
CA ALA A 552 29.51 10.44 16.01
C ALA A 552 28.46 11.29 16.78
N LEU A 553 27.81 10.69 17.78
CA LEU A 553 26.72 11.34 18.52
C LEU A 553 27.19 12.25 19.65
N LEU A 554 28.26 11.86 20.34
CA LEU A 554 28.72 12.51 21.57
C LEU A 554 30.11 13.14 21.42
N GLN A 555 30.78 12.98 20.26
CA GLN A 555 32.14 13.43 19.94
C GLN A 555 33.13 13.24 21.10
N VAL A 556 33.03 12.10 21.78
CA VAL A 556 33.99 11.72 22.82
C VAL A 556 35.29 11.32 22.13
N SER A 557 36.19 12.28 21.94
CA SER A 557 37.51 12.05 21.39
C SER A 557 38.34 11.24 22.40
N GLY A 558 38.50 9.94 22.16
CA GLY A 558 39.35 9.10 22.98
C GLY A 558 39.18 7.62 22.65
N ARG A 559 40.30 6.90 22.56
CA ARG A 559 40.39 5.44 22.42
C ARG A 559 39.64 4.75 23.57
N ALA A 560 38.34 4.57 23.42
CA ALA A 560 37.55 3.67 24.23
C ALA A 560 36.98 2.61 23.29
N GLU A 561 37.85 1.69 22.88
CA GLU A 561 37.38 0.38 22.45
C GLU A 561 36.46 -0.16 23.56
N SER A 562 35.19 -0.36 23.22
CA SER A 562 34.24 -1.25 23.89
C SER A 562 33.72 -0.93 25.30
N ARG A 563 33.62 0.33 25.76
CA ARG A 563 32.88 0.61 27.01
C ARG A 563 31.53 1.21 26.72
N LYS A 564 30.48 0.68 27.39
CA LYS A 564 29.12 1.22 27.40
C LYS A 564 29.21 2.74 27.62
N ILE A 565 28.95 3.52 26.59
CA ILE A 565 28.87 4.98 26.71
C ILE A 565 27.41 5.31 26.95
N THR A 566 27.12 5.79 28.15
CA THR A 566 25.83 6.31 28.53
C THR A 566 25.83 7.83 28.31
N PRO A 567 24.92 8.38 27.48
CA PRO A 567 24.77 9.82 27.37
C PRO A 567 24.22 10.39 28.68
N SER A 568 24.74 11.53 29.11
CA SER A 568 24.15 12.31 30.21
C SER A 568 22.80 12.90 29.82
N ASP A 569 21.94 13.21 30.80
CA ASP A 569 20.66 13.93 30.58
C ASP A 569 20.84 15.17 29.71
N ARG A 570 21.96 15.89 29.92
CA ARG A 570 22.31 17.07 29.12
C ARG A 570 22.58 16.71 27.67
N GLN A 571 23.36 15.67 27.40
CA GLN A 571 23.64 15.23 26.02
C GLN A 571 22.37 14.73 25.32
N CYS A 572 21.47 14.05 26.03
CA CYS A 572 20.17 13.64 25.50
C CYS A 572 19.27 14.85 25.15
N LEU A 573 19.26 15.87 26.01
CA LEU A 573 18.57 17.14 25.74
C LEU A 573 19.17 17.84 24.53
N ASP A 574 20.50 17.84 24.41
CA ASP A 574 21.21 18.50 23.33
C ASP A 574 20.95 17.80 21.99
N LEU A 575 20.95 16.47 21.95
CA LEU A 575 20.53 15.68 20.78
C LEU A 575 19.09 16.00 20.36
N ARG A 576 18.16 16.07 21.33
CA ARG A 576 16.78 16.48 21.06
C ARG A 576 16.72 17.88 20.45
N HIS A 577 17.44 18.84 21.01
CA HIS A 577 17.44 20.22 20.51
C HIS A 577 18.05 20.30 19.11
N SER A 578 19.08 19.51 18.81
CA SER A 578 19.65 19.37 17.46
C SER A 578 18.64 18.79 16.48
N MET A 579 17.89 17.76 16.88
CA MET A 579 16.82 17.17 16.05
C MET A 579 15.68 18.14 15.78
N LEU A 580 15.20 18.85 16.81
CA LEU A 580 14.18 19.89 16.66
C LEU A 580 14.67 21.04 15.78
N GLY A 581 15.93 21.45 15.95
CA GLY A 581 16.56 22.46 15.11
C GLY A 581 16.59 22.04 13.65
N LEU A 582 17.07 20.82 13.36
CA LEU A 582 17.07 20.24 12.02
C LEU A 582 15.65 20.22 11.39
N PHE A 583 14.66 19.77 12.16
CA PHE A 583 13.27 19.67 11.71
C PHE A 583 12.65 21.04 11.42
N LEU A 584 12.77 21.99 12.35
CA LEU A 584 12.31 23.36 12.15
C LEU A 584 13.05 24.02 10.99
N SER A 585 14.33 23.67 10.79
CA SER A 585 15.13 24.26 9.73
C SER A 585 14.64 23.87 8.35
N TRP A 586 14.36 22.59 8.19
CA TRP A 586 13.72 22.05 7.00
C TRP A 586 12.32 22.64 6.78
N ALA A 587 11.51 22.78 7.84
CA ALA A 587 10.18 23.37 7.73
C ALA A 587 10.23 24.84 7.30
N GLY A 588 11.20 25.60 7.83
CA GLY A 588 11.44 27.01 7.49
C GLY A 588 12.06 27.21 6.10
N ALA A 589 12.87 26.27 5.60
CA ALA A 589 13.47 26.32 4.26
C ALA A 589 12.41 26.32 3.15
N ASN A 590 11.30 25.59 3.35
CA ASN A 590 10.15 25.58 2.45
C ASN A 590 9.32 26.88 2.49
N VAL A 591 9.70 27.84 3.35
CA VAL A 591 8.95 29.07 3.63
C VAL A 591 9.64 30.34 3.06
N ARG A 592 10.67 30.34 2.19
CA ARG A 592 11.08 31.61 1.51
C ARG A 592 11.73 31.50 0.12
N SER A 593 11.29 32.39 -0.79
CA SER A 593 12.13 33.48 -1.34
C SER A 593 11.43 34.62 -2.12
N ASP A 594 10.08 34.75 -2.20
CA ASP A 594 9.52 35.72 -3.18
C ASP A 594 8.29 36.59 -2.81
N SER A 595 8.03 36.92 -1.53
CA SER A 595 6.97 37.90 -1.24
C SER A 595 7.32 38.94 -0.16
N ARG A 596 7.07 40.20 -0.52
CA ARG A 596 7.08 41.40 0.34
C ARG A 596 5.83 41.49 1.22
N ASP A 597 5.29 40.36 1.68
CA ASP A 597 4.05 40.35 2.45
C ASP A 597 4.24 40.32 3.96
N HIS A 598 3.33 41.03 4.63
CA HIS A 598 3.43 41.60 5.98
C HIS A 598 3.57 40.59 7.13
N TRP A 599 3.54 39.29 6.84
CA TRP A 599 3.72 38.20 7.81
C TRP A 599 5.17 37.96 8.21
N THR A 600 6.12 38.36 7.36
CA THR A 600 7.56 38.20 7.60
C THR A 600 8.20 39.30 8.46
N LYS A 601 7.46 40.36 8.79
CA LYS A 601 7.96 41.47 9.62
C LYS A 601 7.92 41.21 11.13
N HIS A 602 7.51 40.03 11.58
CA HIS A 602 7.53 39.73 13.01
C HIS A 602 8.91 39.21 13.45
N ASP A 603 9.62 40.02 14.24
CA ASP A 603 11.00 39.83 14.68
C ASP A 603 11.31 38.40 15.17
N ALA A 604 10.38 37.73 15.85
CA ALA A 604 10.59 36.36 16.36
C ALA A 604 10.64 35.30 15.24
N VAL A 605 9.77 35.41 14.21
CA VAL A 605 9.76 34.50 13.06
C VAL A 605 10.93 34.82 12.14
N GLU A 606 11.28 36.09 11.99
CA GLU A 606 12.46 36.47 11.22
C GLU A 606 13.77 36.06 11.90
N CYS A 607 13.84 36.16 13.24
CA CYS A 607 14.95 35.65 14.04
C CYS A 607 15.09 34.14 13.87
N LEU A 608 13.98 33.40 14.02
CA LEU A 608 13.94 31.95 13.84
C LEU A 608 14.38 31.55 12.43
N ILE A 609 13.86 32.20 11.37
CA ILE A 609 14.26 31.95 9.98
C ILE A 609 15.75 32.26 9.75
N ARG A 610 16.25 33.41 10.21
CA ARG A 610 17.66 33.81 10.02
C ARG A 610 18.63 32.85 10.71
N GLN A 611 18.24 32.34 11.88
CA GLN A 611 19.04 31.37 12.62
C GLN A 611 19.00 29.99 11.97
N ILE A 612 17.89 29.64 11.31
CA ILE A 612 17.66 28.38 10.60
C ILE A 612 18.34 28.30 9.22
N MET A 613 18.52 29.42 8.53
CA MET A 613 19.02 29.46 7.15
C MET A 613 20.38 28.73 6.92
N PRO A 614 21.39 28.86 7.79
CA PRO A 614 22.68 28.18 7.62
C PRO A 614 22.58 26.64 7.53
N TYR A 615 21.51 26.04 8.08
CA TYR A 615 21.34 24.58 8.06
C TYR A 615 20.80 24.06 6.72
N ARG A 616 20.07 24.89 5.96
CA ARG A 616 19.56 24.53 4.63
C ARG A 616 20.71 24.28 3.66
N GLU A 617 21.71 25.16 3.66
CA GLU A 617 22.86 25.05 2.76
C GLU A 617 23.63 23.74 2.99
N ARG A 618 23.63 23.20 4.22
CA ARG A 618 24.19 21.89 4.55
C ARG A 618 23.29 20.72 4.15
N LEU A 619 21.97 20.86 4.28
CA LEU A 619 21.00 19.87 3.80
C LEU A 619 20.96 19.74 2.28
N ASP A 620 21.17 20.84 1.56
CA ASP A 620 21.23 20.84 0.08
C ASP A 620 22.57 20.26 -0.44
N TYR A 621 23.58 20.14 0.43
CA TYR A 621 24.91 19.58 0.15
C TYR A 621 25.08 18.09 0.52
N ALA A 622 24.32 17.62 1.52
CA ALA A 622 24.28 16.21 1.96
C ALA A 622 23.28 15.40 1.12
#